data_AF-A0A9N9EWD2-F1
#
_entry.id   AF-A0A9N9EWD2-F1
#
_cell.length_a   1.000
_cell.length_b   1.000
_cell.length_c   1.000
_cell.angle_alpha   90.00
_cell.angle_beta   90.00
_cell.angle_gamma   90.00
#
_symmetry.space_group_name_H-M   'P 1'
#
loop_
_entity.id
_entity.type
_entity.pdbx_description
1 polymer ?
#
loop_
_entity_poly.entity_id
_entity_poly.type
_entity_poly.pdbx_seq_one_letter_code
_entity_poly.pdbx_strand_id
1 'polypeptide(L)'
;MILGNAKKKIRREHWIRNQGYDVTVYDRIANKEKKVDMELGHSILDIVHIKDPGVILLVAEDDGYYPSLRRALDHNWKIEVWFWSSGISGDLKTKSFVYHLDNFYRHFSYAYGQDPVGKNYIIEITDVTKWNDDEVMERFDSLELFGWWFRKERPIIYLYFDNKKNSRKAKNWVESNHPDVRVWEIEKEQ
;
A
#
# COMPACT_ATOMS: atom_id res chain seq x y z
N MET A 1 8.26 26.71 -3.77
CA MET A 1 6.94 26.25 -3.30
C MET A 1 7.00 24.74 -3.04
N ILE A 2 7.62 24.33 -1.92
CA ILE A 2 7.85 22.92 -1.51
C ILE A 2 7.23 22.73 -0.12
N LEU A 3 5.94 23.08 0.03
CA LEU A 3 5.22 22.98 1.31
C LEU A 3 4.21 21.81 1.32
N GLY A 4 3.79 21.34 0.13
CA GLY A 4 2.82 20.25 0.00
C GLY A 4 3.38 18.87 0.34
N ASN A 5 4.62 18.56 -0.07
CA ASN A 5 5.22 17.24 0.16
C ASN A 5 5.61 17.00 1.62
N ALA A 6 6.13 18.02 2.32
CA ALA A 6 6.52 17.91 3.72
C ALA A 6 5.30 17.66 4.63
N LYS A 7 4.21 18.42 4.46
CA LYS A 7 2.98 18.23 5.25
C LYS A 7 2.32 16.86 5.03
N LYS A 8 2.36 16.33 3.80
CA LYS A 8 1.85 14.98 3.48
C LYS A 8 2.71 13.87 4.08
N LYS A 9 4.04 14.02 4.07
CA LYS A 9 4.99 13.06 4.66
C LYS A 9 4.80 12.96 6.18
N ILE A 10 4.70 14.11 6.87
CA ILE A 10 4.47 14.18 8.32
C ILE A 10 3.13 13.54 8.73
N ARG A 11 2.07 13.72 7.94
CA ARG A 11 0.76 13.10 8.22
C ARG A 11 0.79 11.57 8.14
N ARG A 12 1.50 10.99 7.17
CA ARG A 12 1.56 9.53 7.00
C ARG A 12 2.39 8.84 8.08
N GLU A 13 3.55 9.39 8.41
CA GLU A 13 4.38 8.87 9.51
C GLU A 13 3.61 8.85 10.82
N HIS A 14 2.97 9.97 11.16
CA HIS A 14 2.19 10.09 12.39
C HIS A 14 1.03 9.10 12.43
N TRP A 15 0.35 8.88 11.30
CA TRP A 15 -0.71 7.88 11.21
C TRP A 15 -0.21 6.46 11.49
N ILE A 16 0.92 6.05 10.90
CA ILE A 16 1.50 4.71 11.13
C ILE A 16 1.91 4.56 12.60
N ARG A 17 2.54 5.57 13.20
CA ARG A 17 2.87 5.56 14.63
C ARG A 17 1.63 5.44 15.52
N ASN A 18 0.53 6.09 15.15
CA ASN A 18 -0.73 6.02 15.89
C ASN A 18 -1.40 4.63 15.83
N GLN A 19 -1.02 3.79 14.87
CA GLN A 19 -1.40 2.37 14.84
C GLN A 19 -0.53 1.50 15.76
N GLY A 20 0.44 2.08 16.47
CA GLY A 20 1.32 1.37 17.41
C GLY A 20 2.62 0.83 16.80
N TYR A 21 2.95 1.21 15.56
CA TYR A 21 4.21 0.80 14.93
C TYR A 21 5.36 1.73 15.30
N ASP A 22 6.53 1.14 15.52
CA ASP A 22 7.80 1.87 15.56
C ASP A 22 8.23 2.22 14.13
N VAL A 23 8.29 3.52 13.84
CA VAL A 23 8.63 4.04 12.51
C VAL A 23 10.03 4.66 12.52
N THR A 24 10.85 4.27 11.55
CA THR A 24 12.15 4.91 11.27
C THR A 24 12.14 5.44 9.84
N VAL A 25 12.53 6.70 9.64
CA VAL A 25 12.49 7.37 8.34
C VAL A 25 13.90 7.59 7.82
N TYR A 26 14.18 7.11 6.61
CA TYR A 26 15.47 7.29 5.94
C TYR A 26 15.36 8.28 4.79
N ASP A 27 16.44 9.03 4.55
CA ASP A 27 16.56 9.89 3.38
C ASP A 27 16.87 9.08 2.12
N ARG A 28 16.23 9.45 1.00
CA ARG A 28 16.52 8.88 -0.33
C ARG A 28 17.54 9.77 -1.05
N ILE A 29 18.60 9.17 -1.58
CA ILE A 29 19.59 9.86 -2.42
C ILE A 29 19.66 9.12 -3.76
N ALA A 30 19.40 9.83 -4.86
CA ALA A 30 19.52 9.32 -6.23
C ALA A 30 18.79 7.98 -6.47
N ASN A 31 17.55 7.86 -6.00
CA ASN A 31 16.70 6.65 -6.09
C ASN A 31 17.27 5.38 -5.42
N LYS A 32 18.30 5.52 -4.57
CA LYS A 32 18.78 4.44 -3.72
C LYS A 32 18.43 4.71 -2.26
N GLU A 33 17.88 3.69 -1.61
CA GLU A 33 17.70 3.69 -0.17
C GLU A 33 19.07 3.46 0.46
N LYS A 34 19.43 4.28 1.46
CA LYS A 34 20.70 4.10 2.16
C LYS A 34 20.39 3.40 3.49
N LYS A 35 20.96 2.20 3.68
CA LYS A 35 21.02 1.45 4.95
C LYS A 35 19.74 0.76 5.44
N VAL A 36 18.61 0.90 4.75
CA VAL A 36 17.34 0.29 5.20
C VAL A 36 17.49 -1.23 5.33
N ASP A 37 18.07 -1.89 4.32
CA ASP A 37 18.26 -3.35 4.34
C ASP A 37 19.17 -3.81 5.48
N MET A 38 20.23 -3.04 5.75
CA MET A 38 21.17 -3.33 6.83
C MET A 38 20.49 -3.17 8.20
N GLU A 39 19.73 -2.09 8.40
CA GLU A 39 19.01 -1.86 9.67
C GLU A 39 17.99 -2.97 9.91
N LEU A 40 17.19 -3.31 8.90
CA LEU A 40 16.14 -4.31 9.05
C LEU A 40 16.74 -5.69 9.35
N GLY A 41 17.85 -6.04 8.68
CA GLY A 41 18.62 -7.24 8.98
C GLY A 41 19.19 -7.28 10.40
N HIS A 42 19.66 -6.14 10.93
CA HIS A 42 20.13 -6.02 12.32
C HIS A 42 18.99 -6.08 13.33
N SER A 43 17.87 -5.42 13.06
CA SER A 43 16.68 -5.40 13.92
C SER A 43 16.14 -6.81 14.16
N ILE A 44 16.13 -7.65 13.11
CA ILE A 44 15.79 -9.07 13.22
C ILE A 44 16.70 -9.77 14.24
N LEU A 45 18.02 -9.56 14.14
CA LEU A 45 18.99 -10.24 15.00
C LEU A 45 18.93 -9.75 16.45
N ASP A 46 18.73 -8.45 16.66
CA ASP A 46 18.59 -7.88 18.01
C ASP A 46 17.39 -8.51 18.73
N ILE A 47 16.25 -8.65 18.03
CA ILE A 47 15.07 -9.31 18.59
C ILE A 47 15.36 -10.80 18.87
N VAL A 48 15.97 -11.50 17.91
CA VAL A 48 16.27 -12.94 18.02
C VAL A 48 17.13 -13.27 19.24
N HIS A 49 18.06 -12.38 19.61
CA HIS A 49 18.99 -12.60 20.71
C HIS A 49 18.50 -12.08 22.07
N ILE A 50 17.52 -11.17 22.10
CA ILE A 50 17.08 -10.50 23.34
C ILE A 50 15.71 -11.02 23.82
N LYS A 51 14.87 -11.53 22.92
CA LYS A 51 13.49 -11.91 23.21
C LYS A 51 13.29 -13.42 23.13
N ASP A 52 12.25 -13.89 23.82
CA ASP A 52 11.79 -15.27 23.68
C ASP A 52 11.25 -15.53 22.26
N PRO A 53 11.44 -16.75 21.71
CA PRO A 53 11.02 -17.05 20.34
C PRO A 53 9.51 -16.87 20.13
N GLY A 54 9.18 -16.15 19.06
CA GLY A 54 7.82 -15.94 18.58
C GLY A 54 7.72 -16.11 17.07
N VAL A 55 7.02 -15.18 16.42
CA VAL A 55 6.91 -15.12 14.96
C VAL A 55 7.59 -13.85 14.47
N ILE A 56 8.48 -13.99 13.49
CA ILE A 56 9.01 -12.87 12.71
C ILE A 56 8.19 -12.77 11.43
N LEU A 57 7.44 -11.68 11.29
CA LEU A 57 6.75 -11.33 10.05
C LEU A 57 7.58 -10.27 9.31
N LEU A 58 8.10 -10.63 8.14
CA LEU A 58 8.89 -9.75 7.28
C LEU A 58 8.09 -9.43 6.01
N VAL A 59 7.91 -8.14 5.72
CA VAL A 59 7.31 -7.68 4.45
C VAL A 59 8.42 -7.06 3.60
N ALA A 60 9.04 -7.85 2.74
CA ALA A 60 10.14 -7.39 1.89
C ALA A 60 10.34 -8.30 0.65
N GLU A 61 10.90 -7.74 -0.43
CA GLU A 61 11.20 -8.49 -1.67
C GLU A 61 12.66 -8.98 -1.76
N ASP A 62 13.57 -8.42 -0.95
CA ASP A 62 15.02 -8.67 -1.04
C ASP A 62 15.42 -9.97 -0.32
N ASP A 63 16.22 -10.82 -0.99
CA ASP A 63 16.76 -12.06 -0.44
C ASP A 63 17.96 -11.83 0.50
N GLY A 64 18.49 -10.62 0.56
CA GLY A 64 19.57 -10.19 1.46
C GLY A 64 19.26 -10.40 2.96
N TYR A 65 17.98 -10.59 3.34
CA TYR A 65 17.57 -10.88 4.71
C TYR A 65 17.71 -12.36 5.10
N TYR A 66 17.87 -13.28 4.14
CA TYR A 66 17.89 -14.72 4.42
C TYR A 66 18.95 -15.14 5.47
N PRO A 67 20.17 -14.58 5.50
CA PRO A 67 21.13 -14.87 6.57
C PRO A 67 20.60 -14.56 7.97
N SER A 68 19.88 -13.44 8.15
CA SER A 68 19.26 -13.08 9.43
C SER A 68 18.09 -13.99 9.77
N LEU A 69 17.24 -14.31 8.78
CA LEU A 69 16.12 -15.24 8.95
C LEU A 69 16.60 -16.65 9.31
N ARG A 70 17.69 -17.13 8.70
CA ARG A 70 18.29 -18.42 9.03
C ARG A 70 18.71 -18.48 10.50
N ARG A 71 19.35 -17.43 11.02
CA ARG A 71 19.70 -17.37 12.46
C ARG A 71 18.45 -17.38 13.34
N ALA A 72 17.38 -16.71 12.93
CA ALA A 72 16.12 -16.77 13.67
C ALA A 72 15.57 -18.21 13.75
N LEU A 73 15.61 -18.97 12.64
CA LEU A 73 15.23 -20.39 12.64
C LEU A 73 16.11 -21.23 13.57
N ASP A 74 17.42 -21.00 13.57
CA ASP A 74 18.37 -21.69 14.47
C ASP A 74 18.07 -21.40 15.96
N HIS A 75 17.41 -20.28 16.24
CA HIS A 75 16.92 -19.86 17.56
C HIS A 75 15.44 -20.19 17.81
N ASN A 76 14.86 -21.13 17.06
CA ASN A 76 13.48 -21.61 17.20
C ASN A 76 12.38 -20.57 16.93
N TRP A 77 12.69 -19.49 16.21
CA TRP A 77 11.67 -18.55 15.76
C TRP A 77 10.87 -19.14 14.59
N LYS A 78 9.57 -18.85 14.55
CA LYS A 78 8.77 -19.02 13.34
C LYS A 78 8.95 -17.80 12.44
N ILE A 79 8.88 -18.01 11.14
CA ILE A 79 9.08 -16.96 10.15
C ILE A 79 7.88 -16.96 9.22
N GLU A 80 7.47 -15.76 8.83
CA GLU A 80 6.56 -15.50 7.72
C GLU A 80 7.14 -14.36 6.88
N VAL A 81 7.38 -14.61 5.60
CA VAL A 81 7.83 -13.59 4.65
C VAL A 81 6.71 -13.31 3.67
N TRP A 82 6.28 -12.07 3.60
CA TRP A 82 5.20 -11.61 2.73
C TRP A 82 5.75 -10.72 1.61
N PHE A 83 5.45 -11.07 0.36
CA PHE A 83 6.12 -10.48 -0.82
C PHE A 83 5.21 -10.51 -2.06
N TRP A 84 5.53 -9.71 -3.08
CA TRP A 84 4.84 -9.75 -4.37
C TRP A 84 5.42 -10.83 -5.29
N SER A 85 4.57 -11.62 -5.95
CA SER A 85 5.02 -12.68 -6.87
C SER A 85 5.96 -12.20 -7.97
N SER A 86 5.80 -10.95 -8.42
CA SER A 86 6.63 -10.32 -9.43
C SER A 86 8.03 -9.91 -8.96
N GLY A 87 8.25 -9.80 -7.65
CA GLY A 87 9.45 -9.19 -7.06
C GLY A 87 10.43 -10.18 -6.42
N ILE A 88 10.05 -11.44 -6.23
CA ILE A 88 10.88 -12.36 -5.43
C ILE A 88 12.21 -12.70 -6.12
N SER A 89 13.30 -12.63 -5.36
CA SER A 89 14.65 -13.02 -5.76
C SER A 89 15.12 -14.30 -5.07
N GLY A 90 16.08 -14.98 -5.70
CA GLY A 90 16.97 -15.96 -5.08
C GLY A 90 16.35 -17.03 -4.17
N ASP A 91 16.97 -17.20 -3.01
CA ASP A 91 16.79 -18.32 -2.08
C ASP A 91 15.44 -18.33 -1.34
N LEU A 92 14.71 -17.22 -1.36
CA LEU A 92 13.40 -17.13 -0.69
C LEU A 92 12.28 -17.82 -1.47
N LYS A 93 12.38 -17.95 -2.80
CA LYS A 93 11.29 -18.44 -3.67
C LYS A 93 10.68 -19.77 -3.29
N THR A 94 11.48 -20.67 -2.73
CA THR A 94 11.11 -22.07 -2.51
C THR A 94 10.85 -22.38 -1.04
N LYS A 95 10.89 -21.38 -0.16
CA LYS A 95 10.72 -21.59 1.28
C LYS A 95 9.24 -21.73 1.62
N SER A 96 8.92 -22.63 2.55
CA SER A 96 7.55 -22.90 2.97
C SER A 96 6.90 -21.78 3.78
N PHE A 97 7.69 -20.82 4.26
CA PHE A 97 7.26 -19.69 5.09
C PHE A 97 7.01 -18.40 4.28
N VAL A 98 6.85 -18.53 2.97
CA VAL A 98 6.82 -17.42 2.02
C VAL A 98 5.40 -17.30 1.45
N TYR A 99 4.77 -16.14 1.65
CA TYR A 99 3.37 -15.86 1.35
C TYR A 99 3.22 -14.73 0.32
N HIS A 100 2.38 -14.97 -0.69
CA HIS A 100 2.16 -14.03 -1.78
C HIS A 100 1.13 -12.94 -1.42
N LEU A 101 1.56 -11.69 -1.48
CA LEU A 101 0.72 -10.49 -1.30
C LEU A 101 -0.25 -10.26 -2.46
N ASP A 102 -0.04 -10.92 -3.60
CA ASP A 102 -0.84 -10.75 -4.82
C ASP A 102 -2.33 -10.95 -4.62
N ASN A 103 -2.73 -11.83 -3.69
CA ASN A 103 -4.14 -12.08 -3.38
C ASN A 103 -4.72 -11.02 -2.43
N PHE A 104 -3.88 -10.28 -1.73
CA PHE A 104 -4.27 -9.34 -0.70
C PHE A 104 -4.15 -7.88 -1.15
N TYR A 105 -3.62 -7.62 -2.34
CA TYR A 105 -3.33 -6.26 -2.83
C TYR A 105 -4.50 -5.30 -2.64
N ARG A 106 -5.74 -5.75 -2.87
CA ARG A 106 -6.96 -4.94 -2.75
C ARG A 106 -7.18 -4.34 -1.36
N HIS A 107 -6.59 -4.92 -0.31
CA HIS A 107 -6.72 -4.43 1.07
C HIS A 107 -5.75 -3.29 1.42
N PHE A 108 -4.69 -3.08 0.64
CA PHE A 108 -3.65 -2.11 1.00
C PHE A 108 -3.01 -1.37 -0.18
N SER A 109 -3.39 -1.70 -1.42
CA SER A 109 -2.95 -0.97 -2.61
C SER A 109 -3.95 0.13 -2.94
N TYR A 110 -3.76 1.28 -2.29
CA TYR A 110 -4.40 2.52 -2.70
C TYR A 110 -3.35 3.58 -3.03
N ALA A 111 -3.66 4.41 -4.01
CA ALA A 111 -2.81 5.49 -4.45
C ALA A 111 -3.60 6.80 -4.53
N TYR A 112 -2.92 7.87 -4.13
CA TYR A 112 -3.40 9.23 -4.29
C TYR A 112 -2.43 9.96 -5.20
N GLY A 113 -2.94 10.53 -6.29
CA GLY A 113 -2.11 11.29 -7.22
C GLY A 113 -2.77 11.51 -8.55
N GLN A 114 -2.19 12.40 -9.35
CA GLN A 114 -2.63 12.67 -10.71
C GLN A 114 -2.66 11.37 -11.53
N ASP A 115 -3.56 11.34 -12.52
CA ASP A 115 -3.83 10.23 -13.43
C ASP A 115 -2.60 9.32 -13.69
N PRO A 116 -2.64 8.07 -13.23
CA PRO A 116 -1.62 7.10 -13.59
C PRO A 116 -1.76 6.83 -15.08
N VAL A 117 -0.73 7.20 -15.83
CA VAL A 117 -0.59 6.91 -17.26
C VAL A 117 -1.02 5.45 -17.53
N GLY A 118 -2.08 5.26 -18.32
CA GLY A 118 -2.57 3.93 -18.72
C GLY A 118 -3.83 3.39 -18.04
N LYS A 119 -4.51 4.11 -17.12
CA LYS A 119 -5.86 3.69 -16.67
C LYS A 119 -6.92 4.16 -17.66
N ASN A 120 -7.74 3.21 -18.14
CA ASN A 120 -8.72 3.42 -19.21
C ASN A 120 -10.15 3.65 -18.71
N TYR A 121 -10.42 3.41 -17.43
CA TYR A 121 -11.76 3.53 -16.85
C TYR A 121 -11.75 4.54 -15.71
N ILE A 122 -12.34 5.70 -15.96
CA ILE A 122 -12.35 6.82 -15.03
C ILE A 122 -13.79 7.12 -14.65
N ILE A 123 -14.02 7.29 -13.35
CA ILE A 123 -15.27 7.81 -12.82
C ILE A 123 -14.99 9.19 -12.24
N GLU A 124 -15.69 10.20 -12.74
CA GLU A 124 -15.76 11.51 -12.11
C GLU A 124 -16.99 11.55 -11.21
N ILE A 125 -16.79 11.95 -9.96
CA ILE A 125 -17.87 12.20 -9.01
C ILE A 125 -17.84 13.68 -8.64
N THR A 126 -18.95 14.38 -8.88
CA THR A 126 -19.12 15.79 -8.51
C THR A 126 -19.94 15.92 -7.22
N ASP A 127 -19.96 17.12 -6.65
CA ASP A 127 -20.74 17.45 -5.44
C ASP A 127 -20.26 16.74 -4.15
N VAL A 128 -19.04 16.18 -4.19
CA VAL A 128 -18.38 15.49 -3.08
C VAL A 128 -17.73 16.48 -2.10
N THR A 129 -18.56 17.15 -1.32
CA THR A 129 -18.13 18.16 -0.34
C THR A 129 -17.66 17.56 0.98
N LYS A 130 -18.22 16.42 1.38
CA LYS A 130 -17.95 15.80 2.69
C LYS A 130 -16.90 14.70 2.66
N TRP A 131 -16.70 14.02 1.52
CA TRP A 131 -15.80 12.87 1.53
C TRP A 131 -14.35 13.28 1.74
N ASN A 132 -13.69 12.57 2.64
CA ASN A 132 -12.25 12.61 2.85
C ASN A 132 -11.57 11.39 2.18
N ASP A 133 -10.23 11.35 2.20
CA ASP A 133 -9.47 10.27 1.56
C ASP A 133 -9.62 8.93 2.28
N ASP A 134 -9.80 8.94 3.60
CA ASP A 134 -9.96 7.73 4.43
C ASP A 134 -11.32 7.08 4.16
N GLU A 135 -12.38 7.88 4.03
CA GLU A 135 -13.71 7.40 3.65
C GLU A 135 -13.69 6.78 2.25
N VAL A 136 -12.96 7.36 1.29
CA VAL A 136 -12.82 6.76 -0.05
C VAL A 136 -12.09 5.43 0.05
N MET A 137 -11.00 5.37 0.81
CA MET A 137 -10.20 4.16 1.03
C MET A 137 -11.03 3.02 1.65
N GLU A 138 -11.74 3.29 2.74
CA GLU A 138 -12.61 2.32 3.43
C GLU A 138 -13.65 1.73 2.47
N ARG A 139 -14.16 2.53 1.53
CA ARG A 139 -15.11 2.05 0.53
C ARG A 139 -14.48 1.15 -0.51
N PHE A 140 -13.29 1.50 -0.98
CA PHE A 140 -12.55 0.62 -1.89
C PHE A 140 -12.23 -0.72 -1.25
N ASP A 141 -11.79 -0.73 0.01
CA ASP A 141 -11.57 -1.98 0.76
C ASP A 141 -12.87 -2.79 0.91
N SER A 142 -13.98 -2.17 1.33
CA SER A 142 -15.27 -2.85 1.47
C SER A 142 -15.82 -3.45 0.16
N LEU A 143 -15.41 -2.88 -0.98
CA LEU A 143 -15.79 -3.35 -2.31
C LEU A 143 -14.70 -4.25 -2.94
N GLU A 144 -13.62 -4.56 -2.22
CA GLU A 144 -12.46 -5.30 -2.73
C GLU A 144 -11.94 -4.72 -4.05
N LEU A 145 -11.77 -3.39 -4.11
CA LEU A 145 -11.32 -2.66 -5.28
C LEU A 145 -9.89 -2.17 -5.11
N PHE A 146 -9.12 -2.18 -6.20
CA PHE A 146 -7.86 -1.43 -6.25
C PHE A 146 -8.15 0.08 -6.21
N GLY A 147 -7.54 0.78 -5.27
CA GLY A 147 -7.75 2.22 -5.06
C GLY A 147 -6.79 3.08 -5.86
N TRP A 148 -7.29 3.90 -6.77
CA TRP A 148 -6.57 5.11 -7.16
C TRP A 148 -7.57 6.24 -7.32
N TRP A 149 -7.32 7.34 -6.62
CA TRP A 149 -8.12 8.54 -6.79
C TRP A 149 -7.29 9.81 -6.83
N PHE A 150 -7.88 10.82 -7.44
CA PHE A 150 -7.30 12.14 -7.53
C PHE A 150 -8.33 13.19 -7.17
N ARG A 151 -7.94 14.08 -6.25
CA ARG A 151 -8.69 15.28 -5.93
C ARG A 151 -7.82 16.49 -6.22
N LYS A 152 -8.10 17.19 -7.33
CA LYS A 152 -7.45 18.46 -7.65
C LYS A 152 -8.07 19.60 -6.85
N GLU A 153 -9.40 19.68 -6.89
CA GLU A 153 -10.20 20.68 -6.19
C GLU A 153 -11.55 20.09 -5.77
N ARG A 154 -12.13 20.62 -4.69
CA ARG A 154 -13.51 20.30 -4.33
C ARG A 154 -14.47 21.04 -5.28
N PRO A 155 -15.65 20.48 -5.59
CA PRO A 155 -16.24 19.27 -5.00
C PRO A 155 -15.99 17.98 -5.81
N ILE A 156 -14.96 17.95 -6.66
CA ILE A 156 -14.76 16.86 -7.63
C ILE A 156 -13.77 15.82 -7.10
N ILE A 157 -14.00 14.55 -7.40
CA ILE A 157 -13.03 13.46 -7.23
C ILE A 157 -13.04 12.56 -8.46
N TYR A 158 -11.85 12.15 -8.89
CA TYR A 158 -11.65 11.17 -9.94
C TYR A 158 -11.25 9.85 -9.32
N LEU A 159 -11.92 8.77 -9.72
CA LEU A 159 -11.59 7.39 -9.38
C LEU A 159 -11.09 6.68 -10.63
N TYR A 160 -9.96 5.98 -10.52
CA TYR A 160 -9.30 5.32 -11.64
C TYR A 160 -9.31 3.80 -11.45
N PHE A 161 -9.72 3.08 -12.48
CA PHE A 161 -9.84 1.63 -12.45
C PHE A 161 -9.03 0.99 -13.58
N ASP A 162 -8.50 -0.19 -13.25
CA ASP A 162 -7.77 -1.08 -14.16
C ASP A 162 -8.69 -1.78 -15.15
N ASN A 163 -9.96 -2.00 -14.79
CA ASN A 163 -10.92 -2.71 -15.64
C ASN A 163 -12.37 -2.19 -15.47
N LYS A 164 -13.19 -2.42 -16.50
CA LYS A 164 -14.60 -1.97 -16.57
C LYS A 164 -15.50 -2.60 -15.52
N LYS A 165 -15.18 -3.81 -15.03
CA LYS A 165 -15.96 -4.50 -13.99
C LYS A 165 -15.84 -3.76 -12.66
N ASN A 166 -14.61 -3.37 -12.30
CA ASN A 166 -14.32 -2.61 -11.09
C ASN A 166 -14.93 -1.20 -11.15
N SER A 167 -14.84 -0.51 -12.29
CA SER A 167 -15.49 0.80 -12.44
C SER A 167 -17.01 0.70 -12.29
N ARG A 168 -17.66 -0.27 -12.96
CA ARG A 168 -19.11 -0.50 -12.81
C ARG A 168 -19.50 -0.82 -11.37
N LYS A 169 -18.71 -1.64 -10.66
CA LYS A 169 -18.95 -1.96 -9.24
C LYS A 169 -18.92 -0.69 -8.38
N ALA A 170 -17.91 0.16 -8.57
CA ALA A 170 -17.81 1.43 -7.86
C ALA A 170 -18.97 2.38 -8.22
N LYS A 171 -19.27 2.57 -9.51
CA LYS A 171 -20.36 3.43 -9.99
C LYS A 171 -21.70 3.05 -9.37
N ASN A 172 -22.09 1.77 -9.51
CA ASN A 172 -23.36 1.27 -8.99
C ASN A 172 -23.47 1.50 -7.48
N TRP A 173 -22.36 1.34 -6.75
CA TRP A 173 -22.33 1.61 -5.32
C TRP A 173 -22.55 3.10 -5.01
N VAL A 174 -21.86 4.01 -5.70
CA VAL A 174 -22.03 5.46 -5.50
C VAL A 174 -23.46 5.88 -5.80
N GLU A 175 -24.00 5.49 -6.96
CA GLU A 175 -25.36 5.86 -7.37
C GLU A 175 -26.44 5.31 -6.41
N SER A 176 -26.21 4.13 -5.82
CA SER A 176 -27.17 3.51 -4.89
C SER A 176 -27.13 4.11 -3.48
N ASN A 177 -25.96 4.56 -3.01
CA ASN A 177 -25.76 4.97 -1.61
C ASN A 177 -25.65 6.49 -1.45
N HIS A 178 -25.37 7.21 -2.53
CA HIS A 178 -25.13 8.65 -2.54
C HIS A 178 -25.94 9.31 -3.67
N PRO A 179 -27.28 9.35 -3.54
CA PRO A 179 -28.14 10.00 -4.53
C PRO A 179 -27.93 11.52 -4.60
N ASP A 180 -27.18 12.09 -3.65
CA ASP A 180 -26.82 13.50 -3.56
C ASP A 180 -25.60 13.88 -4.42
N VAL A 181 -24.85 12.92 -4.94
CA VAL A 181 -23.70 13.17 -5.82
C VAL A 181 -24.02 12.81 -7.26
N ARG A 182 -23.27 13.37 -8.21
CA ARG A 182 -23.39 13.00 -9.64
C ARG A 182 -22.18 12.21 -10.08
N VAL A 183 -22.41 11.21 -10.93
CA VAL A 183 -21.40 10.25 -11.36
C VAL A 183 -21.31 10.23 -12.88
N TRP A 184 -20.11 10.41 -13.42
CA TRP A 184 -19.84 10.44 -14.85
C TRP A 184 -18.77 9.40 -15.20
N GLU A 185 -19.01 8.61 -16.25
CA GLU A 185 -17.96 7.76 -16.85
C GLU A 185 -17.19 8.59 -17.87
N ILE A 186 -15.87 8.66 -17.71
CA ILE A 186 -14.99 9.33 -18.66
C ILE A 186 -14.28 8.24 -19.46
N GLU A 187 -14.52 8.22 -20.77
CA GLU A 187 -13.76 7.43 -21.72
C GLU A 187 -12.51 8.22 -22.12
N LYS A 188 -11.32 7.62 -21.95
CA LYS A 188 -10.12 8.17 -22.60
C LYS A 188 -10.24 7.88 -24.10
N GLU A 189 -10.32 8.93 -24.90
CA GLU A 189 -10.01 8.83 -26.33
C GLU A 189 -8.57 8.30 -26.45
N GLN A 190 -8.40 7.22 -27.21
CA GLN A 190 -7.12 6.54 -27.43
C GLN A 190 -6.22 7.34 -28.36
#